data_AF-A0A535JH63-F1
#
_entry.id   AF-A0A535JH63-F1
#
_cell.length_a   1.000
_cell.length_b   1.000
_cell.length_c   1.000
_cell.angle_alpha   90.00
_cell.angle_beta   90.00
_cell.angle_gamma   90.00
#
_symmetry.space_group_name_H-M   'P 1'
#
loop_
_entity.id
_entity.type
_entity.pdbx_description
1 polymer ?
#
loop_
_entity_poly.entity_id
_entity_poly.type
_entity_poly.pdbx_seq_one_letter_code
_entity_poly.pdbx_strand_id
1 'polypeptide(L)'
;MQMETPRPLGRLTIWHATCCRSGMATSAPHDHDTTERVERYERERIVERPASAPAASNVNVAPTTATVARNDAVWTVTRVVTLLFTVLEVLLLLRFVLKLFGANANQPLVSGLYGITEPLVRPFQGIFPEPSGPPVLDLAALLAIAFFFLIAALVVALVRAITANRGTLNP
;
A
#
# COMPACT_ATOMS: atom_id res chain seq x y z
N MET A 1 34.68 13.00 40.31
CA MET A 1 35.98 12.51 39.83
C MET A 1 35.72 11.80 38.49
N GLN A 2 36.36 12.28 37.43
CA GLN A 2 36.28 11.77 36.05
C GLN A 2 36.68 10.28 35.97
N MET A 3 36.17 9.56 34.98
CA MET A 3 36.98 9.08 33.83
C MET A 3 36.11 8.29 32.85
N GLU A 4 36.33 8.58 31.57
CA GLU A 4 35.57 8.15 30.41
C GLU A 4 36.39 7.13 29.59
N THR A 5 35.73 6.06 29.11
CA THR A 5 36.02 5.23 27.89
C THR A 5 37.28 4.35 27.80
N PRO A 6 37.43 3.38 26.84
CA PRO A 6 36.53 2.93 25.74
C PRO A 6 36.32 1.38 25.58
N ARG A 7 35.48 1.01 24.58
CA ARG A 7 35.10 -0.35 24.05
C ARG A 7 36.25 -1.00 23.20
N PRO A 8 36.10 -2.08 22.35
CA PRO A 8 34.96 -2.95 21.96
C PRO A 8 35.32 -4.45 21.67
N LEU A 9 34.41 -5.15 20.96
CA LEU A 9 34.55 -6.43 20.23
C LEU A 9 34.19 -7.66 21.10
N GLY A 10 33.33 -8.60 20.70
CA GLY A 10 32.65 -8.85 19.44
C GLY A 10 32.08 -10.28 19.48
N ARG A 11 30.85 -10.43 19.01
CA ARG A 11 30.34 -11.56 18.20
C ARG A 11 30.46 -12.98 18.81
N LEU A 12 29.39 -13.53 19.39
CA LEU A 12 28.36 -14.41 18.77
C LEU A 12 28.74 -15.91 18.77
N THR A 13 27.71 -16.76 18.86
CA THR A 13 27.70 -18.25 18.88
C THR A 13 28.00 -18.82 20.27
N ILE A 14 27.20 -19.73 20.83
CA ILE A 14 26.92 -21.08 20.33
C ILE A 14 25.58 -21.58 20.91
N TRP A 15 24.75 -22.17 20.04
CA TRP A 15 23.53 -22.90 20.38
C TRP A 15 23.85 -24.21 21.12
N HIS A 16 23.10 -24.53 22.17
CA HIS A 16 23.14 -25.83 22.83
C HIS A 16 22.57 -26.92 21.91
N ALA A 17 23.37 -27.93 21.60
CA ALA A 17 22.90 -29.23 21.12
C ALA A 17 23.14 -30.27 22.23
N THR A 18 22.06 -30.69 22.87
CA THR A 18 22.05 -31.67 23.95
C THR A 18 22.23 -33.08 23.39
N CYS A 19 23.13 -33.80 24.05
CA CYS A 19 23.55 -35.18 23.83
C CYS A 19 22.51 -36.20 24.31
N CYS A 20 22.38 -37.35 23.62
CA CYS A 20 22.07 -38.69 24.19
C CYS A 20 21.93 -39.73 23.05
N ARG A 21 22.24 -41.03 23.15
CA ARG A 21 22.99 -41.90 24.08
C ARG A 21 22.72 -43.38 23.65
N SER A 22 23.68 -44.28 23.92
CA SER A 22 23.61 -45.77 23.98
C SER A 22 23.49 -46.51 22.64
N GLY A 23 24.35 -47.50 22.27
CA GLY A 23 24.95 -48.61 23.05
C GLY A 23 23.95 -49.80 23.05
N MET A 24 24.20 -51.06 22.71
CA MET A 24 25.37 -51.94 22.63
C MET A 24 25.01 -53.21 21.80
N ALA A 25 26.03 -53.94 21.33
CA ALA A 25 25.98 -55.30 20.78
C ALA A 25 25.60 -56.35 21.88
N THR A 26 25.20 -57.62 21.68
CA THR A 26 25.62 -58.74 20.79
C THR A 26 24.63 -59.93 20.95
N SER A 27 24.40 -60.76 19.92
CA SER A 27 24.46 -62.25 19.96
C SER A 27 24.11 -62.87 18.58
N ALA A 28 24.75 -64.00 18.25
CA ALA A 28 24.64 -64.79 17.00
C ALA A 28 24.04 -66.21 17.31
N PRO A 29 24.08 -67.24 16.42
CA PRO A 29 23.42 -67.46 15.12
C PRO A 29 22.66 -68.84 15.02
N HIS A 30 21.80 -69.04 14.00
CA HIS A 30 21.35 -70.34 13.38
C HIS A 30 20.15 -70.03 12.42
N ASP A 31 19.88 -70.66 11.28
CA ASP A 31 20.50 -71.70 10.46
C ASP A 31 19.75 -71.76 9.10
N HIS A 32 20.42 -72.24 8.05
CA HIS A 32 19.94 -72.75 6.73
C HIS A 32 18.84 -71.93 5.97
N ASP A 33 18.93 -71.62 4.68
CA ASP A 33 18.97 -72.57 3.56
C ASP A 33 18.78 -71.76 2.25
N THR A 34 19.64 -71.97 1.25
CA THR A 34 19.35 -71.81 -0.19
C THR A 34 18.68 -70.51 -0.71
N THR A 35 19.35 -69.34 -0.64
CA THR A 35 18.96 -68.15 -1.47
C THR A 35 20.12 -67.41 -2.15
N GLU A 36 21.37 -67.72 -1.83
CA GLU A 36 22.54 -66.92 -2.27
C GLU A 36 22.90 -67.07 -3.77
N ARG A 37 22.40 -68.10 -4.46
CA ARG A 37 22.80 -68.34 -5.86
C ARG A 37 22.05 -67.48 -6.89
N VAL A 38 20.92 -66.86 -6.53
CA VAL A 38 20.03 -66.22 -7.53
C VAL A 38 20.15 -64.68 -7.56
N GLU A 39 20.59 -64.03 -6.49
CA GLU A 39 20.75 -62.56 -6.47
C GLU A 39 21.98 -62.03 -7.23
N ARG A 40 22.98 -62.88 -7.48
CA ARG A 40 24.27 -62.44 -8.03
C ARG A 40 24.19 -62.01 -9.50
N TYR A 41 23.11 -62.32 -10.24
CA TYR A 41 23.05 -62.05 -11.68
C TYR A 41 22.24 -60.81 -12.09
N GLU A 42 21.44 -60.21 -11.19
CA GLU A 42 20.60 -59.04 -11.54
C GLU A 42 21.37 -57.70 -11.38
N ARG A 43 22.46 -57.68 -10.60
CA ARG A 43 23.07 -56.44 -10.07
C ARG A 43 24.09 -55.75 -10.98
N GLU A 44 24.22 -56.15 -12.24
CA GLU A 44 25.27 -55.61 -13.14
C GLU A 44 24.76 -54.83 -14.36
N ARG A 45 23.44 -54.58 -14.48
CA ARG A 45 22.91 -53.75 -15.57
C ARG A 45 22.55 -52.33 -15.10
N ILE A 46 23.54 -51.62 -14.55
CA ILE A 46 23.55 -50.15 -14.51
C ILE A 46 24.71 -49.68 -15.39
N VAL A 47 24.41 -49.27 -16.62
CA VAL A 47 25.25 -48.35 -17.39
C VAL A 47 24.31 -47.32 -18.02
N GLU A 48 24.13 -46.22 -17.29
CA GLU A 48 24.23 -44.84 -17.75
C GLU A 48 23.77 -44.56 -19.20
N ARG A 49 22.56 -44.01 -19.37
CA ARG A 49 22.25 -43.20 -20.56
C ARG A 49 22.18 -41.73 -20.15
N PRO A 50 23.08 -40.86 -20.65
CA PRO A 50 23.09 -39.46 -20.24
C PRO A 50 21.98 -38.67 -20.94
N ALA A 51 21.50 -37.66 -20.21
CA ALA A 51 20.81 -36.46 -20.67
C ALA A 51 19.36 -36.60 -21.20
N SER A 52 18.41 -36.44 -20.28
CA SER A 52 17.30 -35.52 -20.49
C SER A 52 16.83 -34.99 -19.14
N ALA A 53 17.43 -33.89 -18.67
CA ALA A 53 16.76 -33.07 -17.67
C ALA A 53 15.42 -32.61 -18.29
N PRO A 54 14.27 -32.72 -17.59
CA PRO A 54 13.11 -31.98 -18.03
C PRO A 54 13.49 -30.51 -17.91
N ALA A 55 13.73 -29.87 -19.05
CA ALA A 55 13.76 -28.43 -19.13
C ALA A 55 12.45 -27.96 -18.49
N ALA A 56 12.55 -27.31 -17.33
CA ALA A 56 11.48 -26.47 -16.87
C ALA A 56 11.30 -25.41 -17.96
N SER A 57 10.37 -25.64 -18.89
CA SER A 57 9.80 -24.55 -19.66
C SER A 57 8.94 -23.80 -18.67
N ASN A 58 9.58 -22.99 -17.83
CA ASN A 58 8.90 -21.89 -17.19
C ASN A 58 8.49 -20.99 -18.35
N VAL A 59 7.29 -21.23 -18.87
CA VAL A 59 6.60 -20.31 -19.73
C VAL A 59 6.34 -19.10 -18.85
N ASN A 60 7.33 -18.22 -18.77
CA ASN A 60 7.14 -16.87 -18.31
C ASN A 60 6.24 -16.25 -19.37
N VAL A 61 4.92 -16.40 -19.17
CA VAL A 61 3.93 -15.56 -19.84
C VAL A 61 4.30 -14.16 -19.39
N ALA A 62 5.05 -13.45 -20.23
CA ALA A 62 5.33 -12.05 -20.03
C ALA A 62 3.99 -11.40 -19.69
N PRO A 63 3.84 -10.73 -18.54
CA PRO A 63 2.58 -10.10 -18.22
C PRO A 63 2.29 -9.13 -19.36
N THR A 64 1.26 -9.44 -20.13
CA THR A 64 0.77 -8.59 -21.20
C THR A 64 0.59 -7.21 -20.57
N THR A 65 1.45 -6.27 -20.93
CA THR A 65 1.51 -4.92 -20.33
C THR A 65 0.20 -4.14 -20.47
N ALA A 66 -0.78 -4.69 -21.19
CA ALA A 66 -2.16 -4.23 -21.26
C ALA A 66 -2.96 -4.34 -19.94
N THR A 67 -2.59 -5.18 -18.97
CA THR A 67 -3.32 -5.32 -17.69
C THR A 67 -2.80 -4.43 -16.56
N VAL A 68 -1.60 -3.86 -16.69
CA VAL A 68 -1.01 -2.95 -15.68
C VAL A 68 -1.52 -1.52 -15.85
N ALA A 69 -1.77 -1.08 -17.08
CA ALA A 69 -2.21 0.29 -17.38
C ALA A 69 -3.59 0.68 -16.80
N ARG A 70 -4.54 -0.27 -16.68
CA ARG A 70 -5.92 0.05 -16.26
C ARG A 70 -6.01 0.44 -14.78
N ASN A 71 -5.20 -0.20 -13.93
CA ASN A 71 -5.17 0.17 -12.52
C ASN A 71 -4.42 1.50 -12.36
N ASP A 72 -3.26 1.66 -13.00
CA ASP A 72 -2.45 2.89 -12.91
C ASP A 72 -3.19 4.14 -13.39
N ALA A 73 -3.98 4.03 -14.46
CA ALA A 73 -4.81 5.13 -14.95
C ALA A 73 -5.88 5.55 -13.94
N VAL A 74 -6.57 4.61 -13.30
CA VAL A 74 -7.59 4.91 -12.27
C VAL A 74 -6.94 5.58 -11.06
N TRP A 75 -5.81 5.05 -10.57
CA TRP A 75 -5.07 5.64 -9.46
C TRP A 75 -4.62 7.08 -9.76
N THR A 76 -4.15 7.33 -10.99
CA THR A 76 -3.72 8.66 -11.43
C THR A 76 -4.89 9.64 -11.50
N VAL A 77 -6.01 9.25 -12.13
CA VAL A 77 -7.20 10.11 -12.26
C VAL A 77 -7.77 10.46 -10.89
N THR A 78 -7.94 9.47 -10.00
CA THR A 78 -8.41 9.74 -8.64
C THR A 78 -7.50 10.73 -7.92
N ARG A 79 -6.18 10.58 -8.04
CA ARG A 79 -5.23 11.48 -7.39
C ARG A 79 -5.32 12.91 -7.91
N VAL A 80 -5.47 13.09 -9.22
CA VAL A 80 -5.65 14.41 -9.83
C VAL A 80 -6.97 15.04 -9.38
N VAL A 81 -8.08 14.30 -9.43
CA VAL A 81 -9.40 14.79 -9.02
C VAL A 81 -9.40 15.19 -7.55
N THR A 82 -8.91 14.32 -6.65
CA THR A 82 -8.81 14.64 -5.22
C THR A 82 -7.94 15.87 -5.00
N LEU A 83 -6.79 15.99 -5.66
CA LEU A 83 -5.93 17.16 -5.53
C LEU A 83 -6.64 18.44 -5.98
N LEU A 84 -7.37 18.41 -7.09
CA LEU A 84 -8.15 19.55 -7.57
C LEU A 84 -9.19 19.99 -6.55
N PHE A 85 -10.00 19.06 -6.03
CA PHE A 85 -10.99 19.38 -5.00
C PHE A 85 -10.33 19.93 -3.73
N THR A 86 -9.23 19.34 -3.27
CA THR A 86 -8.48 19.85 -2.11
C THR A 86 -7.96 21.27 -2.34
N VAL A 87 -7.44 21.58 -3.54
CA VAL A 87 -6.99 22.94 -3.87
C VAL A 87 -8.17 23.91 -3.84
N LEU A 88 -9.29 23.57 -4.47
CA LEU A 88 -10.50 24.41 -4.45
C LEU A 88 -11.00 24.65 -3.03
N GLU A 89 -11.01 23.61 -2.20
CA GLU A 89 -11.42 23.67 -0.79
C GLU A 89 -10.49 24.58 0.03
N VAL A 90 -9.17 24.47 -0.15
CA VAL A 90 -8.19 25.35 0.50
C VAL A 90 -8.38 26.80 0.07
N LEU A 91 -8.65 27.06 -1.21
CA LEU A 91 -8.94 28.41 -1.70
C LEU A 91 -10.21 28.99 -1.05
N LEU A 92 -11.27 28.19 -0.93
CA LEU A 92 -12.50 28.58 -0.26
C LEU A 92 -12.30 28.82 1.23
N LEU A 93 -11.53 27.95 1.90
CA LEU A 93 -11.20 28.09 3.31
C LEU A 93 -10.36 29.34 3.56
N LEU A 94 -9.37 29.61 2.70
CA LEU A 94 -8.59 30.84 2.75
C LEU A 94 -9.49 32.06 2.58
N ARG A 95 -10.44 32.05 1.64
CA ARG A 95 -11.43 33.13 1.49
C ARG A 95 -12.25 33.33 2.78
N PHE A 96 -12.79 32.24 3.33
CA PHE A 96 -13.60 32.29 4.54
C PHE A 96 -12.79 32.89 5.70
N VAL A 97 -11.56 32.42 5.90
CA VAL A 97 -10.64 32.93 6.92
C VAL A 97 -10.33 34.42 6.69
N LEU A 98 -10.02 34.84 5.47
CA LEU A 98 -9.73 36.25 5.17
C LEU A 98 -10.93 37.15 5.44
N LYS A 99 -12.16 36.74 5.10
CA LYS A 99 -13.37 37.50 5.42
C LYS A 99 -13.65 37.54 6.92
N LEU A 100 -13.41 36.43 7.62
CA LEU A 100 -13.50 36.33 9.08
C LEU A 100 -12.51 37.26 9.78
N PHE A 101 -11.32 37.46 9.23
CA PHE A 101 -10.33 38.41 9.77
C PHE A 101 -10.54 39.86 9.27
N GLY A 102 -11.57 40.13 8.48
CA GLY A 102 -11.83 41.47 7.94
C GLY A 102 -10.76 41.95 6.96
N ALA A 103 -10.17 41.03 6.17
CA ALA A 103 -9.13 41.35 5.21
C ALA A 103 -9.58 42.44 4.21
N ASN A 104 -8.66 43.36 3.90
CA ASN A 104 -8.93 44.48 2.98
C ASN A 104 -9.08 43.98 1.54
N ALA A 105 -10.31 44.03 1.01
CA ALA A 105 -10.63 43.60 -0.34
C ALA A 105 -10.00 44.47 -1.45
N ASN A 106 -9.40 45.63 -1.11
CA ASN A 106 -8.66 46.44 -2.09
C ASN A 106 -7.27 45.87 -2.40
N GLN A 107 -6.79 44.90 -1.61
CA GLN A 107 -5.50 44.26 -1.89
C GLN A 107 -5.62 43.30 -3.09
N PRO A 108 -4.70 43.37 -4.09
CA PRO A 108 -4.79 42.57 -5.31
C PRO A 108 -4.87 41.05 -5.08
N LEU A 109 -4.17 40.54 -4.06
CA LEU A 109 -4.22 39.12 -3.70
C LEU A 109 -5.61 38.72 -3.17
N VAL A 110 -6.18 39.54 -2.29
CA VAL A 110 -7.48 39.27 -1.66
C VAL A 110 -8.60 39.38 -2.69
N SER A 111 -8.60 40.45 -3.50
CA SER A 111 -9.58 40.64 -4.57
C SER A 111 -9.48 39.54 -5.63
N GLY A 112 -8.26 39.16 -6.03
CA GLY A 112 -8.03 38.05 -6.95
C GLY A 112 -8.57 36.72 -6.43
N LEU A 113 -8.26 36.39 -5.17
CA LEU A 113 -8.78 35.17 -4.53
C LEU A 113 -10.32 35.19 -4.45
N TYR A 114 -10.92 36.30 -4.03
CA TYR A 114 -12.37 36.42 -3.95
C TYR A 114 -13.01 36.30 -5.33
N GLY A 115 -12.41 36.88 -6.37
CA GLY A 115 -12.88 36.77 -7.74
C GLY A 115 -12.85 35.33 -8.28
N ILE A 116 -11.75 34.59 -8.06
CA ILE A 116 -11.61 33.20 -8.53
C ILE A 116 -12.61 32.28 -7.81
N THR A 117 -12.83 32.51 -6.52
CA THR A 117 -13.73 31.68 -5.69
C THR A 117 -15.19 32.10 -5.78
N GLU A 118 -15.51 33.29 -6.31
CA GLU A 118 -16.87 33.82 -6.41
C GLU A 118 -17.86 32.86 -7.10
N PRO A 119 -17.58 32.29 -8.29
CA PRO A 119 -18.52 31.38 -8.94
C PRO A 119 -18.80 30.10 -8.13
N LEU A 120 -17.87 29.67 -7.27
CA LEU A 120 -18.03 28.50 -6.41
C LEU A 120 -18.96 28.79 -5.22
N VAL A 121 -18.95 30.03 -4.72
CA VAL A 121 -19.76 30.46 -3.57
C VAL A 121 -21.12 30.99 -3.98
N ARG A 122 -21.24 31.57 -5.18
CA ARG A 122 -22.47 32.16 -5.74
C ARG A 122 -23.75 31.34 -5.52
N PRO A 123 -23.81 30.01 -5.76
CA PRO A 123 -25.05 29.26 -5.58
C PRO A 123 -25.52 29.18 -4.11
N PHE A 124 -24.65 29.49 -3.15
CA PHE A 124 -24.97 29.49 -1.72
C PHE A 124 -25.24 30.90 -1.16
N GLN A 125 -25.02 31.95 -1.96
CA GLN A 125 -25.29 33.33 -1.57
C GLN A 125 -26.79 33.57 -1.38
N GLY A 126 -27.17 34.28 -0.33
CA GLY A 126 -28.57 34.58 -0.02
C GLY A 126 -29.37 33.46 0.68
N ILE A 127 -28.77 32.30 0.96
CA ILE A 127 -29.42 31.26 1.79
C ILE A 127 -29.58 31.72 3.24
N PHE A 128 -28.60 32.48 3.74
CA PHE A 128 -28.56 33.00 5.09
C PHE A 128 -28.44 34.53 5.09
N PRO A 129 -28.95 35.21 6.13
CA PRO A 129 -28.77 36.64 6.29
C PRO A 129 -27.29 36.98 6.48
N GLU A 130 -26.80 37.94 5.70
CA GLU A 130 -25.42 38.40 5.76
C GLU A 130 -25.28 39.49 6.84
N PRO A 131 -24.33 39.36 7.78
CA PRO A 131 -24.12 40.37 8.81
C PRO A 131 -23.56 41.67 8.22
N SER A 132 -24.13 42.80 8.63
CA SER A 132 -23.71 44.14 8.21
C SER A 132 -22.54 44.65 9.07
N GLY A 133 -21.32 44.24 8.73
CA GLY A 133 -20.09 44.83 9.28
C GLY A 133 -18.92 43.83 9.43
N PRO A 134 -17.66 44.29 9.41
CA PRO A 134 -16.50 43.42 9.68
C PRO A 134 -16.42 43.02 11.17
N PRO A 135 -16.04 41.78 11.50
CA PRO A 135 -15.77 40.66 10.60
C PRO A 135 -17.06 40.08 9.98
N VAL A 136 -17.04 39.86 8.67
CA VAL A 136 -18.18 39.30 7.95
C VAL A 136 -18.06 37.78 7.93
N LEU A 137 -18.94 37.11 8.68
CA LEU A 137 -19.10 35.67 8.55
C LEU A 137 -19.81 35.37 7.22
N ASP A 138 -19.02 34.97 6.22
CA ASP A 138 -19.53 34.51 4.93
C ASP A 138 -20.02 33.07 5.06
N LEU A 139 -21.28 32.91 5.48
CA LEU A 139 -21.89 31.60 5.70
C LEU A 139 -22.08 30.83 4.39
N ALA A 140 -22.20 31.54 3.26
CA ALA A 140 -22.21 30.95 1.93
C ALA A 140 -20.84 30.31 1.61
N ALA A 141 -19.73 30.98 1.93
CA ALA A 141 -18.39 30.40 1.78
C ALA A 141 -18.19 29.18 2.68
N LEU A 142 -18.67 29.22 3.93
CA LEU A 142 -18.61 28.07 4.82
C LEU A 142 -19.39 26.88 4.27
N LEU A 143 -20.59 27.13 3.75
CA LEU A 143 -21.41 26.08 3.13
C LEU A 143 -20.76 25.53 1.86
N ALA A 144 -20.14 26.39 1.04
CA ALA A 144 -19.37 25.95 -0.12
C ALA A 144 -18.25 24.99 0.29
N ILE A 145 -17.45 25.31 1.30
CA ILE A 145 -16.39 24.43 1.82
C ILE A 145 -16.98 23.06 2.19
N ALA A 146 -18.03 23.04 3.01
CA ALA A 146 -18.66 21.80 3.44
C ALA A 146 -19.20 20.98 2.25
N PHE A 147 -19.82 21.63 1.27
CA PHE A 147 -20.38 20.96 0.10
C PHE A 147 -19.29 20.36 -0.81
N PHE A 148 -18.24 21.11 -1.12
CA PHE A 148 -17.12 20.62 -1.92
C PHE A 148 -16.34 19.51 -1.20
N PHE A 149 -16.17 19.61 0.12
CA PHE A 149 -15.59 18.55 0.95
C PHE A 149 -16.41 17.25 0.86
N LEU A 150 -17.74 17.34 0.99
CA LEU A 150 -18.62 16.18 0.88
C LEU A 150 -18.56 15.54 -0.50
N ILE A 151 -18.50 16.34 -1.58
CA ILE A 151 -18.30 15.82 -2.94
C ILE A 151 -16.96 15.10 -3.04
N ALA A 152 -15.87 15.70 -2.54
CA ALA A 152 -14.55 15.08 -2.58
C ALA A 152 -14.52 13.75 -1.81
N ALA A 153 -15.11 13.72 -0.61
CA ALA A 153 -15.24 12.52 0.20
C ALA A 153 -16.08 11.44 -0.51
N LEU A 154 -17.19 11.82 -1.15
CA LEU A 154 -18.03 10.91 -1.93
C LEU A 154 -17.26 10.30 -3.10
N VAL A 155 -16.51 11.11 -3.85
CA VAL A 155 -15.66 10.64 -4.96
C VAL A 155 -14.63 9.63 -4.47
N VAL A 156 -13.92 9.92 -3.38
CA VAL A 156 -12.93 9.01 -2.80
C VAL A 156 -13.58 7.71 -2.31
N ALA A 157 -14.73 7.82 -1.63
CA ALA A 157 -15.48 6.66 -1.15
C ALA A 157 -15.93 5.77 -2.31
N LEU A 158 -16.42 6.35 -3.41
CA LEU A 158 -16.86 5.62 -4.59
C LEU A 158 -15.69 4.89 -5.27
N VAL A 159 -14.55 5.56 -5.44
CA VAL A 159 -13.34 4.93 -6.01
C VAL A 159 -12.89 3.76 -5.13
N ARG A 160 -12.89 3.93 -3.81
CA ARG A 160 -12.52 2.88 -2.87
C ARG A 160 -13.49 1.69 -2.95
N ALA A 161 -14.79 1.95 -3.01
CA ALA A 161 -15.82 0.91 -3.11
C ALA A 161 -15.65 0.07 -4.38
N ILE A 162 -15.44 0.71 -5.53
CA ILE A 162 -15.22 0.02 -6.81
C ILE A 162 -13.92 -0.82 -6.79
N THR A 163 -12.88 -0.34 -6.11
CA THR A 163 -11.59 -1.03 -6.02
C THR A 163 -11.61 -2.19 -5.02
N ALA A 164 -12.34 -2.02 -3.90
CA ALA A 164 -12.43 -3.01 -2.82
C ALA A 164 -13.21 -4.28 -3.21
N ASN A 165 -14.18 -4.17 -4.14
CA ASN A 165 -15.04 -5.30 -4.53
C ASN A 165 -14.33 -6.41 -5.33
N ARG A 166 -13.01 -6.31 -5.54
CA ARG A 166 -12.21 -7.30 -6.31
C ARG A 166 -11.57 -8.39 -5.44
N GLY A 167 -11.70 -8.33 -4.11
CA GLY A 167 -11.03 -9.23 -3.17
C GLY A 167 -11.89 -10.37 -2.58
N THR A 168 -13.18 -10.46 -2.88
CA THR A 168 -14.12 -11.36 -2.18
C THR A 168 -14.60 -12.57 -2.99
N LEU A 169 -13.98 -12.89 -4.13
CA LEU A 169 -14.25 -14.11 -4.91
C LEU A 169 -13.09 -15.11 -4.78
N ASN A 170 -12.91 -15.71 -3.61
CA ASN A 170 -12.19 -16.98 -3.47
C ASN A 170 -12.56 -17.67 -2.14
N PRO A 171 -13.59 -18.55 -2.10
CA PRO A 171 -13.77 -19.50 -1.00
C PRO A 171 -12.69 -20.60 -1.02
#